data_AF-A0A1G0BEM0-F1
#
_entry.id   AF-A0A1G0BEM0-F1
#
_cell.length_a   1.000
_cell.length_b   1.000
_cell.length_c   1.000
_cell.angle_alpha   90.00
_cell.angle_beta   90.00
_cell.angle_gamma   90.00
#
_symmetry.space_group_name_H-M   'P 1'
#
loop_
_entity.id
_entity.type
_entity.pdbx_description
1 polymer ?
#
loop_
_entity_poly.entity_id
_entity_poly.type
_entity_poly.pdbx_seq_one_letter_code
_entity_poly.pdbx_strand_id
1 'polypeptide(L)'
;MNPFELDKQRDIVFSTEPPDQLERALVLLAGLPNCKVELGSIPNSLRVSYNLRDYTLEGLETALTEQGFELDHGMLHGIGRKVIYYCEDTTCHNMDIPTHPTKKNEREVFVHAYDHKPHGDHDDTPPELRDYR
;
A
#
# COMPACT_ATOMS: atom_id res chain seq x y z
N MET A 1 -6.12 2.39 -8.80
CA MET A 1 -5.33 2.07 -7.60
C MET A 1 -4.27 1.07 -8.01
N ASN A 2 -3.00 1.32 -7.68
CA ASN A 2 -1.94 0.41 -8.07
C ASN A 2 -2.04 -0.85 -7.17
N PRO A 3 -2.25 -2.06 -7.71
CA PRO A 3 -2.39 -3.27 -6.89
C PRO A 3 -1.17 -3.51 -5.98
N PHE A 4 0.03 -3.08 -6.43
CA PHE A 4 1.26 -3.16 -5.66
C PHE A 4 1.27 -2.27 -4.40
N GLU A 5 0.34 -1.31 -4.27
CA GLU A 5 0.18 -0.53 -3.04
C GLU A 5 -0.56 -1.29 -1.95
N LEU A 6 -1.33 -2.33 -2.29
CA LEU A 6 -2.13 -3.09 -1.33
C LEU A 6 -1.45 -4.37 -0.88
N ASP A 7 -0.55 -4.91 -1.70
CA ASP A 7 0.29 -6.03 -1.29
C ASP A 7 1.37 -5.54 -0.31
N LYS A 8 1.38 -6.12 0.89
CA LYS A 8 2.32 -5.81 1.96
C LYS A 8 3.15 -7.03 2.30
N GLN A 9 4.38 -6.78 2.71
CA GLN A 9 5.28 -7.78 3.25
C GLN A 9 5.90 -7.22 4.53
N ARG A 10 5.73 -7.94 5.65
CA ARG A 10 6.16 -7.50 6.98
C ARG A 10 6.80 -8.65 7.73
N ASP A 11 7.74 -8.33 8.60
CA ASP A 11 8.30 -9.31 9.54
C ASP A 11 7.61 -9.13 10.91
N ILE A 12 7.03 -10.21 11.42
CA ILE A 12 6.51 -10.33 12.79
C ILE A 12 7.60 -10.99 13.61
N VAL A 13 8.03 -10.32 14.68
CA VAL A 13 9.10 -10.78 15.56
C VAL A 13 8.46 -11.28 16.85
N PHE A 14 8.85 -12.48 17.26
CA PHE A 14 8.35 -13.17 18.43
C PHE A 14 9.34 -13.06 19.58
N SER A 15 8.82 -13.00 20.79
CA SER A 15 9.62 -13.16 22.01
C SER A 15 10.29 -14.53 22.03
N THR A 16 11.42 -14.62 22.74
CA THR A 16 12.18 -15.88 22.90
C THR A 16 11.40 -16.93 23.71
N GLU A 17 10.50 -16.49 24.58
CA GLU A 17 9.56 -17.33 25.31
C GLU A 17 8.12 -17.00 24.89
N PRO A 18 7.21 -17.98 24.88
CA PRO A 18 7.41 -19.41 25.12
C PRO A 18 8.15 -20.15 23.97
N PRO A 19 8.79 -21.31 24.24
CA PRO A 19 9.42 -22.14 23.20
C PRO A 19 8.39 -22.65 22.17
N ASP A 20 8.87 -22.99 20.98
CA ASP A 20 8.08 -23.50 19.83
C ASP A 20 7.00 -22.55 19.30
N GLN A 21 6.98 -21.31 19.81
CA GLN A 21 6.02 -20.30 19.40
C GLN A 21 6.10 -19.98 17.90
N LEU A 22 7.31 -19.93 17.35
CA LEU A 22 7.52 -19.66 15.93
C LEU A 22 6.87 -20.72 15.03
N GLU A 23 7.06 -22.01 15.36
CA GLU A 23 6.50 -23.11 14.60
C GLU A 23 4.97 -23.15 14.70
N ARG A 24 4.44 -22.93 15.89
CA ARG A 24 2.99 -22.82 16.12
C ARG A 24 2.39 -21.64 15.34
N ALA A 25 3.05 -20.49 15.33
CA ALA A 25 2.60 -19.31 14.61
C ALA A 25 2.65 -19.54 13.10
N LEU A 26 3.70 -20.21 12.60
CA LEU A 26 3.83 -20.56 11.20
C LEU A 26 2.66 -21.45 10.75
N VAL A 27 2.33 -22.50 11.50
CA VAL A 27 1.19 -23.38 11.19
C VAL A 27 -0.13 -22.61 11.20
N LEU A 28 -0.33 -21.75 12.20
CA LEU A 28 -1.55 -20.95 12.32
C LEU A 28 -1.72 -19.97 11.15
N LEU A 29 -0.68 -19.19 10.86
CA LEU A 29 -0.72 -18.16 9.82
C LEU A 29 -0.74 -18.78 8.41
N ALA A 30 -0.08 -19.92 8.19
CA ALA A 30 -0.14 -20.65 6.92
C ALA A 30 -1.53 -21.22 6.61
N GLY A 31 -2.40 -21.33 7.62
CA GLY A 31 -3.81 -21.68 7.46
C GLY A 31 -4.70 -20.53 6.96
N LEU A 32 -4.20 -19.28 6.95
CA LEU A 32 -4.97 -18.12 6.51
C LEU A 32 -5.01 -18.05 4.97
N PRO A 33 -6.19 -17.94 4.35
CA PRO A 33 -6.30 -17.79 2.90
C PRO A 33 -5.65 -16.48 2.47
N ASN A 34 -4.95 -16.45 1.33
CA ASN A 34 -4.29 -15.26 0.77
C ASN A 34 -3.19 -14.63 1.67
N CYS A 35 -2.71 -15.32 2.69
CA CYS A 35 -1.56 -14.91 3.49
C CYS A 35 -0.41 -15.88 3.24
N LYS A 36 0.69 -15.40 2.66
CA LYS A 36 1.91 -16.21 2.48
C LYS A 36 2.83 -15.99 3.66
N VAL A 37 3.35 -17.07 4.23
CA VAL A 37 4.21 -17.02 5.43
C VAL A 37 5.51 -17.75 5.15
N GLU A 38 6.62 -17.11 5.48
CA GLU A 38 7.98 -17.62 5.33
C GLU A 38 8.79 -17.35 6.61
N LEU A 39 9.91 -18.05 6.78
CA LEU A 39 10.86 -17.69 7.83
C LEU A 39 11.44 -16.31 7.55
N GLY A 40 11.47 -15.45 8.56
CA GLY A 40 12.02 -14.10 8.45
C GLY A 40 13.56 -14.10 8.41
N SER A 41 14.12 -12.98 7.97
CA SER A 41 15.59 -12.80 7.90
C SER A 41 16.23 -12.49 9.26
N ILE A 42 15.43 -12.26 10.29
CA ILE A 42 15.84 -11.91 11.65
C ILE A 42 15.54 -13.11 12.56
N PRO A 43 16.33 -13.36 13.63
CA PRO A 43 16.00 -14.40 14.60
C PRO A 43 14.58 -14.26 15.16
N ASN A 44 13.93 -15.39 15.41
CA ASN A 44 12.58 -15.48 15.96
C ASN A 44 11.54 -14.64 15.19
N SER A 45 11.62 -14.61 13.86
CA SER A 45 10.68 -13.84 13.04
C SER A 45 10.05 -14.65 11.93
N LEU A 46 8.81 -14.30 11.60
CA LEU A 46 8.08 -14.78 10.43
C LEU A 46 7.82 -13.62 9.49
N ARG A 47 8.08 -13.85 8.21
CA ARG A 47 7.74 -12.93 7.14
C ARG A 47 6.34 -13.26 6.62
N VAL A 48 5.44 -12.30 6.70
CA VAL A 48 4.07 -12.42 6.20
C VAL A 48 3.87 -11.50 5.00
N SER A 49 3.31 -12.05 3.93
CA SER A 49 2.90 -11.32 2.73
C SER A 49 1.40 -11.45 2.55
N TYR A 50 0.69 -10.32 2.52
CA TYR A 50 -0.76 -10.25 2.55
C TYR A 50 -1.26 -9.05 1.74
N ASN A 51 -2.53 -9.09 1.34
CA ASN A 51 -3.20 -7.95 0.73
C ASN A 51 -4.02 -7.17 1.76
N LEU A 52 -3.97 -5.84 1.73
CA LEU A 52 -4.73 -4.97 2.65
C LEU A 52 -6.25 -5.11 2.57
N ARG A 53 -6.79 -5.76 1.53
CA ARG A 53 -8.21 -6.10 1.45
C ARG A 53 -8.61 -7.22 2.40
N ASP A 54 -7.68 -8.10 2.73
CA ASP A 54 -7.94 -9.31 3.53
C ASP A 54 -7.40 -9.15 4.96
N TYR A 55 -6.20 -8.57 5.11
CA TYR A 55 -5.51 -8.47 6.41
C TYR A 55 -4.75 -7.15 6.58
N THR A 56 -4.55 -6.76 7.83
CA THR A 56 -3.62 -5.69 8.24
C THR A 56 -2.56 -6.25 9.18
N LEU A 57 -1.40 -5.60 9.29
CA LEU A 57 -0.38 -6.05 10.25
C LEU A 57 -0.92 -6.06 11.69
N GLU A 58 -1.63 -4.99 12.06
CA GLU A 58 -2.21 -4.86 13.40
C GLU A 58 -3.24 -5.95 13.68
N GLY A 59 -4.07 -6.32 12.70
CA GLY A 59 -5.04 -7.40 12.85
C GLY A 59 -4.37 -8.76 13.03
N LEU A 60 -3.33 -9.06 12.24
CA LEU A 60 -2.56 -10.31 12.36
C LEU A 60 -1.86 -10.41 13.72
N GLU A 61 -1.19 -9.35 14.15
CA GLU A 61 -0.49 -9.32 15.44
C GLU A 61 -1.46 -9.39 16.62
N THR A 62 -2.61 -8.69 16.54
CA THR A 62 -3.66 -8.77 17.58
C THR A 62 -4.20 -10.19 17.70
N ALA A 63 -4.55 -10.84 16.58
CA ALA A 63 -5.04 -12.21 16.57
C ALA A 63 -4.02 -13.21 17.14
N LEU A 64 -2.73 -13.02 16.82
CA LEU A 64 -1.66 -13.82 17.44
C LEU A 64 -1.61 -13.60 18.95
N THR A 65 -1.65 -12.36 19.43
CA THR A 65 -1.67 -12.09 20.87
C THR A 65 -2.89 -12.69 21.57
N GLU A 66 -4.08 -12.63 20.96
CA GLU A 66 -5.30 -13.25 21.49
C GLU A 66 -5.22 -14.78 21.57
N GLN A 67 -4.45 -15.42 20.68
CA GLN A 67 -4.18 -16.86 20.71
C GLN A 67 -3.03 -17.24 21.68
N GLY A 68 -2.51 -16.27 22.43
CA GLY A 68 -1.49 -16.48 23.46
C GLY A 68 -0.06 -16.46 22.93
N PHE A 69 0.18 -15.81 21.78
CA PHE A 69 1.53 -15.58 21.27
C PHE A 69 2.12 -14.28 21.84
N GLU A 70 3.38 -14.33 22.29
CA GLU A 70 4.15 -13.19 22.76
C GLU A 70 5.02 -12.60 21.65
N LEU A 71 4.70 -11.37 21.23
CA LEU A 71 5.46 -10.67 20.21
C LEU A 71 6.53 -9.77 20.84
N ASP A 72 7.67 -9.63 20.17
CA ASP A 72 8.70 -8.70 20.59
C ASP A 72 8.30 -7.27 20.21
N HIS A 73 8.01 -6.46 21.23
CA HIS A 73 7.62 -5.06 21.11
C HIS A 73 8.74 -4.10 21.52
N GLY A 74 9.99 -4.40 21.20
CA GLY A 74 11.12 -3.49 21.42
C GLY A 74 10.76 -2.01 21.10
N MET A 75 11.05 -1.10 22.03
CA MET A 75 10.51 0.27 22.04
C MET A 75 10.71 1.06 20.73
N LEU A 76 11.87 0.92 20.07
CA LEU A 76 12.15 1.55 18.78
C LEU A 76 11.39 0.89 17.60
N HIS A 77 11.19 -0.42 17.66
CA HIS A 77 10.31 -1.13 16.73
C HIS A 77 8.84 -0.73 16.92
N GLY A 78 8.43 -0.39 18.14
CA GLY A 78 7.07 0.04 18.45
C GLY A 78 6.61 1.28 17.68
N ILE A 79 7.46 2.32 17.55
CA ILE A 79 7.09 3.56 16.83
C ILE A 79 6.94 3.29 15.34
N GLY A 80 7.93 2.62 14.71
CA GLY A 80 7.85 2.26 13.30
C GLY A 80 6.63 1.39 12.99
N ARG A 81 6.32 0.45 13.89
CA ARG A 81 5.15 -0.42 13.79
C ARG A 81 3.83 0.35 13.92
N LYS A 82 3.73 1.32 14.83
CA LYS A 82 2.53 2.20 14.92
C LYS A 82 2.34 3.07 13.68
N VAL A 83 3.42 3.55 13.04
CA VAL A 83 3.35 4.24 11.75
C VAL A 83 2.82 3.31 10.66
N ILE A 84 3.29 2.06 10.64
CA ILE A 84 2.80 1.04 9.71
C ILE A 84 1.29 0.83 9.88
N TYR A 85 0.82 0.65 11.12
CA TYR A 85 -0.61 0.46 11.39
C TYR A 85 -1.43 1.63 10.88
N TYR A 86 -1.02 2.86 11.21
CA TYR A 86 -1.71 4.07 10.76
C TYR A 86 -1.77 4.17 9.22
N CYS A 87 -0.67 3.89 8.53
CA CYS A 87 -0.63 3.90 7.08
C CYS A 87 -1.55 2.84 6.44
N GLU A 88 -1.56 1.63 7.01
CA GLU A 88 -2.41 0.53 6.53
C GLU A 88 -3.89 0.84 6.79
N ASP A 89 -4.25 1.31 7.99
CA ASP A 89 -5.60 1.74 8.36
C ASP A 89 -6.11 2.87 7.45
N THR A 90 -5.30 3.91 7.23
CA THR A 90 -5.64 5.01 6.31
C THR A 90 -5.86 4.50 4.88
N THR A 91 -5.07 3.53 4.44
CA THR A 91 -5.22 2.94 3.09
C THR A 91 -6.53 2.15 3.00
N CYS A 92 -6.85 1.35 4.01
CA CYS A 92 -8.13 0.64 4.10
C CYS A 92 -9.31 1.60 4.10
N HIS A 93 -9.28 2.64 4.94
CA HIS A 93 -10.32 3.66 4.97
C HIS A 93 -10.52 4.34 3.61
N ASN A 94 -9.43 4.68 2.91
CA ASN A 94 -9.50 5.29 1.58
C ASN A 94 -10.07 4.34 0.51
N MET A 95 -9.96 3.01 0.68
CA MET A 95 -10.59 2.04 -0.23
C MET A 95 -12.11 2.00 -0.04
N ASP A 96 -12.60 2.21 1.18
CA ASP A 96 -14.03 2.19 1.51
C ASP A 96 -14.76 3.49 1.09
N ILE A 97 -14.02 4.58 0.88
CA ILE A 97 -14.61 5.83 0.40
C ILE A 97 -14.97 5.68 -1.08
N PRO A 98 -16.26 5.82 -1.45
CA PRO A 98 -16.65 5.80 -2.85
C PRO A 98 -15.98 6.96 -3.60
N THR A 99 -15.28 6.64 -4.69
CA THR A 99 -14.64 7.66 -5.51
C THR A 99 -15.72 8.50 -6.19
N HIS A 100 -15.94 9.70 -5.68
CA HIS A 100 -16.71 10.70 -6.42
C HIS A 100 -15.82 11.20 -7.56
N PRO A 101 -16.16 10.94 -8.83
CA PRO A 101 -15.41 11.51 -9.95
C PRO A 101 -15.64 13.02 -9.90
N THR A 102 -14.68 13.76 -9.37
CA THR A 102 -14.77 15.22 -9.23
C THR A 102 -14.65 15.93 -10.58
N LYS A 103 -14.11 15.28 -11.61
CA LYS A 103 -14.05 15.79 -12.99
C LYS A 103 -14.23 14.67 -14.00
N LYS A 104 -15.40 14.60 -14.66
CA LYS A 104 -15.60 13.71 -15.83
C LYS A 104 -14.96 14.25 -17.11
N ASN A 105 -14.73 15.57 -17.21
CA ASN A 105 -14.46 16.25 -18.49
C ASN A 105 -13.18 17.09 -18.49
N GLU A 106 -12.22 16.83 -17.60
CA GLU A 106 -11.04 17.70 -17.50
C GLU A 106 -10.18 17.72 -18.76
N ARG A 107 -10.00 16.58 -19.46
CA ARG A 107 -9.29 16.58 -20.76
C ARG A 107 -9.94 17.50 -21.79
N GLU A 108 -11.25 17.45 -21.94
CA GLU A 108 -11.97 18.29 -22.91
C GLU A 108 -11.95 19.77 -22.51
N VAL A 109 -12.15 20.09 -21.22
CA VAL A 109 -12.11 21.47 -20.73
C VAL A 109 -10.71 22.07 -20.83
N PHE A 110 -9.66 21.30 -20.53
CA PHE A 110 -8.27 21.76 -20.71
C PHE A 110 -7.90 21.92 -22.18
N VAL A 111 -8.38 21.04 -23.07
CA VAL A 111 -8.17 21.16 -24.53
C VAL A 111 -8.88 22.41 -25.06
N HIS A 112 -10.15 22.63 -24.72
CA HIS A 112 -10.88 23.83 -25.15
C HIS A 112 -10.28 25.12 -24.56
N ALA A 113 -9.86 25.13 -23.29
CA ALA A 113 -9.22 26.30 -22.69
C ALA A 113 -7.82 26.59 -23.26
N TYR A 114 -7.14 25.56 -23.79
CA TYR A 114 -5.88 25.71 -24.52
C TYR A 114 -6.15 26.30 -25.91
N ASP A 115 -7.18 25.83 -26.61
CA ASP A 115 -7.57 26.28 -27.96
C ASP A 115 -8.02 27.76 -28.00
N HIS A 116 -8.58 28.27 -26.90
CA HIS A 116 -9.11 29.63 -26.81
C HIS A 116 -8.09 30.67 -26.30
N LYS A 117 -6.85 30.29 -26.03
CA LYS A 117 -5.79 31.24 -25.63
C LYS A 117 -4.91 31.57 -26.83
N PRO A 118 -4.64 32.87 -27.11
CA PRO A 118 -3.68 33.25 -28.13
C PRO A 118 -2.28 32.86 -27.64
N HIS A 119 -1.80 31.70 -28.06
CA HIS A 119 -0.41 31.30 -27.84
C HIS A 119 0.43 31.91 -28.97
N GLY A 120 1.57 32.52 -28.63
CA GLY A 120 2.48 33.17 -29.60
C GLY A 120 3.20 32.21 -30.56
N ASP A 121 2.75 30.95 -30.64
CA ASP A 121 3.16 29.88 -31.54
C ASP A 121 2.16 29.69 -32.69
N HIS A 122 1.05 30.44 -32.71
CA HIS A 122 0.20 30.47 -33.89
C HIS A 122 0.92 31.27 -34.99
N ASP A 123 1.69 30.56 -35.82
CA ASP A 123 2.31 31.11 -37.01
C ASP A 123 1.24 31.43 -38.06
N ASP A 124 0.74 32.68 -38.01
CA ASP A 124 -0.21 33.24 -38.97
C ASP A 124 0.41 33.49 -40.35
N THR A 125 1.67 33.07 -40.61
CA THR A 125 2.32 33.28 -41.90
C THR A 125 1.51 32.62 -43.02
N PRO A 126 0.95 33.42 -43.96
CA PRO A 126 0.18 32.90 -45.08
C PRO A 126 0.99 31.87 -45.87
N PRO A 127 0.36 30.81 -46.42
CA PRO A 127 1.06 29.74 -47.14
C PRO A 127 1.96 30.26 -48.27
N GLU A 128 1.55 31.37 -48.89
CA GLU A 128 2.20 32.04 -50.02
C GLU A 128 3.58 32.63 -49.66
N LEU A 129 3.86 32.81 -48.37
CA LEU A 129 5.16 33.28 -47.85
C LEU A 129 6.01 32.13 -47.27
N ARG A 130 5.51 30.89 -47.26
CA ARG A 130 6.20 29.71 -46.72
C ARG A 130 7.03 28.98 -47.78
N ASP A 131 6.69 29.15 -49.06
CA ASP A 131 7.44 28.55 -50.17
C ASP A 131 8.62 29.45 -50.58
N TYR A 132 9.83 28.91 -50.43
CA TYR A 132 11.04 29.49 -51.04
C TYR A 132 11.14 29.03 -52.50
N ARG A 133 11.20 30.00 -53.43
CA ARG A 133 11.44 29.76 -54.85
C ARG A 133 12.93 29.64 -55.17
#